data_AF-A0A3P1WV81-F1
#
_entry.id   AF-A0A3P1WV81-F1
#
_cell.length_a   1.000
_cell.length_b   1.000
_cell.length_c   1.000
_cell.angle_alpha   90.00
_cell.angle_beta   90.00
_cell.angle_gamma   90.00
#
_symmetry.space_group_name_H-M   'P 1'
#
loop_
_entity.id
_entity.type
_entity.pdbx_description
1 polymer ?
#
loop_
_entity_poly.entity_id
_entity_poly.type
_entity_poly.pdbx_seq_one_letter_code
_entity_poly.pdbx_strand_id
1 'polypeptide(L)' 'MRVTVTLPERTYKRVKEIARDEGGSVSSVIAELTARGLADSAPGGHPMSPRTGLPVVSVGRVITMAEAAELAAEE' A
#
# COMPACT_ATOMS: atom_id res chain seq x y z
N MET A 1 11.74 18.29 -4.53
CA MET A 1 11.84 19.00 -3.23
C MET A 1 12.43 18.06 -2.19
N ARG A 2 13.27 18.53 -1.27
CA ARG A 2 13.81 17.72 -0.16
C ARG A 2 13.03 18.06 1.11
N VAL A 3 12.47 17.06 1.77
CA VAL A 3 11.71 17.21 3.00
C VAL A 3 12.36 16.36 4.08
N THR A 4 12.46 16.90 5.29
CA THR A 4 12.90 16.16 6.48
C THR A 4 11.66 15.79 7.29
N VAL A 5 11.49 14.51 7.56
CA VAL A 5 10.37 13.99 8.36
C VAL A 5 10.92 13.20 9.55
N THR A 6 10.25 13.31 10.69
CA THR A 6 10.58 12.50 11.87
C THR A 6 9.71 11.24 11.85
N LEU A 7 10.33 10.07 11.90
CA LEU A 7 9.63 8.79 11.91
C LEU A 7 9.73 8.14 13.29
N PRO A 8 8.64 7.52 13.80
CA PRO A 8 8.73 6.62 14.94
C PRO A 8 9.73 5.49 14.66
N GLU A 9 10.45 5.03 15.68
CA GLU A 9 11.52 4.03 15.53
C GLU A 9 11.03 2.75 14.83
N ARG A 10 9.83 2.28 15.19
CA ARG A 10 9.19 1.10 14.56
C ARG A 10 8.96 1.30 13.07
N THR A 11 8.50 2.49 12.67
CA THR A 11 8.27 2.83 11.26
C THR A 11 9.58 2.89 10.50
N TYR A 12 10.61 3.53 11.07
CA TYR A 12 11.94 3.59 10.45
C TYR A 12 12.55 2.20 10.26
N LYS A 13 12.46 1.31 11.26
CA LYS A 13 12.90 -0.09 11.13
C LYS A 13 12.19 -0.80 9.98
N ARG A 14 10.87 -0.67 9.89
CA ARG A 14 10.08 -1.32 8.84
C ARG A 14 10.45 -0.82 7.44
N VAL A 15 10.61 0.49 7.27
CA VAL A 15 11.03 1.07 5.98
C VAL A 15 12.42 0.58 5.59
N LYS A 16 13.33 0.44 6.56
CA LYS A 16 14.69 -0.05 6.33
C LYS A 16 14.71 -1.52 5.88
N GLU A 17 13.84 -2.35 6.43
CA GLU A 17 13.64 -3.74 5.97
C GLU A 17 13.16 -3.78 4.52
N ILE A 18 12.12 -3.02 4.20
CA ILE A 18 11.57 -2.95 2.83
C ILE A 18 12.63 -2.48 1.84
N ALA A 19 13.37 -1.43 2.17
CA ALA A 19 14.44 -0.91 1.31
C ALA A 19 15.54 -1.95 1.06
N ARG A 20 15.88 -2.76 2.07
CA ARG A 20 16.84 -3.86 1.93
C ARG A 20 16.31 -4.95 1.00
N ASP A 21 15.04 -5.33 1.16
CA ASP A 21 14.44 -6.44 0.42
C ASP A 21 14.17 -6.07 -1.05
N GLU A 22 13.80 -4.82 -1.32
CA GLU A 22 13.51 -4.31 -2.68
C GLU A 22 14.74 -3.72 -3.41
N GLY A 23 15.91 -3.66 -2.76
CA GLY A 23 17.13 -3.09 -3.34
C GLY A 23 17.11 -1.57 -3.51
N GLY A 24 16.27 -0.87 -2.75
CA GLY A 24 16.06 0.58 -2.85
C GLY A 24 16.69 1.40 -1.71
N SER A 25 16.52 2.72 -1.76
CA SER A 25 16.88 3.61 -0.65
C SER A 25 15.69 3.84 0.28
N VAL A 26 15.98 4.08 1.57
CA VAL A 26 14.96 4.44 2.58
C VAL A 26 14.09 5.62 2.13
N SER A 27 14.70 6.64 1.52
CA SER A 27 13.96 7.79 1.00
C SER A 27 13.05 7.45 -0.18
N SER A 28 13.47 6.53 -1.05
CA SER A 28 12.65 6.07 -2.17
C SER A 28 11.41 5.34 -1.67
N VAL A 29 11.60 4.41 -0.72
CA VAL A 29 10.50 3.66 -0.10
C VAL A 29 9.52 4.60 0.61
N ILE A 30 10.02 5.58 1.38
CA ILE A 30 9.15 6.57 2.04
C ILE A 30 8.35 7.35 1.01
N ALA A 31 9.00 7.85 -0.04
CA ALA A 31 8.33 8.64 -1.08
C ALA A 31 7.22 7.83 -1.76
N GLU A 32 7.50 6.59 -2.12
CA GLU A 32 6.54 5.70 -2.79
C GLU A 32 5.36 5.32 -1.89
N LEU A 33 5.62 4.87 -0.67
CA LEU A 33 4.56 4.52 0.28
C LEU A 33 3.69 5.72 0.64
N THR A 34 4.29 6.93 0.75
CA THR A 34 3.55 8.16 0.98
C THR A 34 2.66 8.51 -0.21
N ALA A 35 3.19 8.40 -1.45
CA ALA A 35 2.40 8.65 -2.65
C ALA A 35 1.21 7.68 -2.76
N ARG A 36 1.44 6.39 -2.49
CA ARG A 36 0.37 5.36 -2.46
C ARG A 36 -0.68 5.68 -1.39
N GLY A 37 -0.26 5.99 -0.17
CA GLY A 37 -1.18 6.32 0.93
C GLY A 37 -1.97 7.61 0.69
N LEU A 38 -1.38 8.60 0.00
CA LEU A 38 -2.08 9.81 -0.41
C LEU A 38 -3.07 9.57 -1.55
N ALA A 39 -2.75 8.68 -2.49
CA ALA A 39 -3.67 8.29 -3.57
C ALA A 39 -4.88 7.50 -3.04
N ASP A 40 -4.68 6.70 -1.99
CA ASP A 40 -5.72 5.87 -1.35
C ASP A 40 -6.45 6.59 -0.19
N SER A 41 -6.07 7.84 0.10
CA SER A 41 -6.71 8.63 1.17
C SER A 41 -8.08 9.17 0.74
N ALA A 42 -9.07 8.29 0.66
CA ALA A 42 -10.45 8.70 0.82
C ALA A 42 -10.67 9.10 2.30
N PRO A 43 -11.23 10.29 2.59
CA PRO A 43 -11.53 10.68 3.97
C PRO A 43 -12.63 9.76 4.52
N GLY A 44 -12.29 8.85 5.43
CA GLY A 44 -13.29 7.97 6.04
C GLY A 44 -12.82 6.67 6.69
N GLY A 45 -11.53 6.34 6.64
CA GLY A 45 -11.05 5.05 7.12
C GLY A 45 -11.59 3.88 6.29
N HIS A 46 -11.13 2.67 6.61
CA HIS A 46 -11.59 1.47 5.92
C HIS A 46 -13.01 1.13 6.39
N PRO A 47 -14.03 1.08 5.51
CA PRO A 47 -15.35 0.66 5.91
C PRO A 47 -15.29 -0.74 6.51
N MET A 48 -15.96 -0.99 7.63
CA MET A 48 -15.99 -2.31 8.25
C MET A 48 -17.05 -3.17 7.55
N SER A 49 -16.71 -4.42 7.25
CA SER A 49 -17.66 -5.37 6.65
C SER A 49 -18.76 -5.71 7.66
N PRO A 50 -20.05 -5.52 7.35
CA PRO A 50 -21.14 -5.86 8.26
C PRO A 50 -21.30 -7.38 8.45
N ARG A 51 -20.72 -8.19 7.56
CA ARG A 51 -20.76 -9.67 7.67
C ARG A 51 -19.65 -10.24 8.55
N THR A 52 -18.47 -9.62 8.55
CA THR A 52 -17.27 -10.18 9.19
C THR A 52 -16.70 -9.32 10.30
N GLY A 53 -17.08 -8.04 10.38
CA GLY A 53 -16.49 -7.07 11.31
C GLY A 53 -15.02 -6.73 11.01
N LEU A 54 -14.50 -7.12 9.85
CA LEU A 54 -13.13 -6.83 9.43
C LEU A 54 -13.05 -5.54 8.59
N PRO A 55 -11.92 -4.81 8.60
CA PRO A 55 -11.69 -3.68 7.70
C PRO A 55 -11.77 -4.14 6.24
N VAL A 56 -12.57 -3.44 5.43
CA VAL A 56 -12.62 -3.63 3.98
C VAL A 56 -11.57 -2.73 3.36
N VAL A 57 -10.57 -3.35 2.73
CA VAL A 57 -9.54 -2.65 1.95
C VAL A 57 -9.87 -2.85 0.48
N SER A 58 -10.06 -1.75 -0.25
CA SER A 58 -10.23 -1.77 -1.71
C SER A 58 -8.86 -1.52 -2.34
N VAL A 59 -8.23 -2.56 -2.88
CA VAL A 59 -6.93 -2.44 -3.55
C VAL A 59 -7.13 -2.63 -5.05
N GLY A 60 -6.62 -1.71 -5.85
CA GLY A 60 -6.65 -1.80 -7.32
C GLY A 60 -7.99 -1.41 -7.95
N ARG A 61 -8.31 -1.99 -9.11
CA ARG A 61 -9.58 -1.76 -9.83
C ARG A 61 -10.49 -2.98 -9.69
N VAL A 62 -11.81 -2.76 -9.69
CA VAL A 62 -12.77 -3.87 -9.79
C VAL A 62 -12.56 -4.55 -11.15
N ILE A 63 -12.30 -5.86 -11.11
CA ILE A 63 -12.22 -6.70 -12.31
C ILE A 63 -13.38 -7.67 -12.35
N THR A 64 -13.79 -8.02 -13.56
CA THR A 64 -14.78 -9.07 -13.82
C THR A 64 -14.16 -10.46 -13.67
N MET A 65 -14.99 -11.49 -13.50
CA MET A 65 -14.50 -12.87 -13.50
C MET A 65 -13.82 -13.26 -14.81
N ALA A 66 -14.21 -12.67 -15.94
CA ALA A 66 -13.56 -12.88 -17.23
C ALA A 66 -12.12 -12.33 -17.23
N GLU A 67 -11.94 -11.08 -16.78
CA GLU A 67 -10.61 -10.48 -16.64
C GLU A 67 -9.72 -11.24 -15.64
N ALA A 68 -10.30 -11.78 -14.56
CA ALA A 68 -9.57 -12.61 -13.60
C ALA A 68 -9.10 -13.94 -14.20
N ALA A 69 -9.95 -14.59 -15.03
CA ALA A 69 -9.60 -15.83 -15.69
C ALA A 69 -8.51 -15.63 -16.76
N GLU A 70 -8.56 -14.52 -17.48
CA GLU A 70 -7.56 -14.17 -18.49
C GLU A 70 -6.18 -13.95 -17.86
N LEU A 71 -6.10 -13.16 -16.78
CA LEU A 71 -4.86 -12.91 -16.05
C LEU A 71 -4.25 -14.19 -15.44
N ALA A 72 -5.07 -15.15 -15.03
CA ALA A 72 -4.61 -16.41 -14.45
C ALA A 72 -4.12 -17.43 -15.50
N ALA A 73 -4.46 -17.24 -16.77
CA ALA A 73 -4.06 -18.11 -17.87
C ALA A 73 -2.74 -17.69 -18.53
N GLU A 74 -2.21 -16.51 -18.21
CA GLU A 74 -0.93 -15.99 -18.71
C GLU A 74 0.30 -16.46 -17.88
N GLU A 75 0.13 -17.41 -16.94
CA GLU A 75 1.23 -18.12 -16.22
C GLU A 75 1.47 -19.53 -16.78
#